data_AF-R7CV73-F1
#
_entry.id   AF-R7CV73-F1
#
_cell.length_a   1.000
_cell.length_b   1.000
_cell.length_c   1.000
_cell.angle_alpha   90.00
_cell.angle_beta   90.00
_cell.angle_gamma   90.00
#
_symmetry.space_group_name_H-M   'P 1'
#
loop_
_entity.id
_entity.type
_entity.pdbx_description
1 polymer ?
#
loop_
_entity_poly.entity_id
_entity_poly.type
_entity_poly.pdbx_seq_one_letter_code
_entity_poly.pdbx_strand_id
1 'polypeptide(L)'
;MVDIECYYYGTLTDAGGKDKANIHLDTKDVGSLTIRADKEYLAGYQGNPLYKNFGVRVRAKKNILTGDIDKSTLVLVELMDYQPKFDEDYLMDLIHKATPKWKDINPDEWLT
;
A
#
# COMPACT_ATOMS: atom_id res chain seq x y z
N MET A 1 -8.79 19.51 1.65
CA MET A 1 -8.49 18.09 1.41
C MET A 1 -7.92 17.95 0.02
N VAL A 2 -6.90 17.13 -0.15
CA VAL A 2 -6.30 16.81 -1.46
C VAL A 2 -6.36 15.31 -1.69
N ASP A 3 -6.53 14.90 -2.94
CA ASP A 3 -6.51 13.49 -3.32
C ASP A 3 -5.07 12.99 -3.39
N ILE A 4 -4.82 11.81 -2.83
CA ILE A 4 -3.51 11.15 -2.78
C ILE A 4 -3.64 9.66 -3.13
N GLU A 5 -2.54 9.04 -3.52
CA GLU A 5 -2.40 7.58 -3.52
C GLU A 5 -1.51 7.15 -2.34
N CYS A 6 -1.93 6.12 -1.63
CA CYS A 6 -1.19 5.52 -0.53
C CYS A 6 -1.18 3.99 -0.62
N TYR A 7 -0.22 3.40 0.11
CA TYR A 7 0.01 1.96 0.13
C TYR A 7 -0.14 1.45 1.55
N TYR A 8 -0.91 0.38 1.71
CA TYR A 8 -1.05 -0.33 2.97
C TYR A 8 -0.66 -1.79 2.77
N TYR A 9 -0.09 -2.40 3.81
CA TYR A 9 0.32 -3.80 3.78
C TYR A 9 -0.35 -4.54 4.93
N GLY A 10 -0.94 -5.69 4.64
CA GLY A 10 -1.71 -6.41 5.64
C GLY A 10 -2.33 -7.69 5.12
N THR A 11 -3.06 -8.35 6.01
CA THR A 11 -3.83 -9.55 5.69
C THR A 11 -5.24 -9.17 5.28
N LEU A 12 -5.66 -9.60 4.08
CA LEU A 12 -7.03 -9.35 3.62
C LEU A 12 -7.98 -10.32 4.33
N THR A 13 -8.90 -9.81 5.14
CA THR A 13 -9.77 -10.61 6.04
C THR A 13 -11.20 -10.70 5.55
N ASP A 14 -11.65 -9.76 4.73
CA ASP A 14 -12.97 -9.75 4.09
C ASP A 14 -12.87 -9.15 2.68
N ALA A 15 -13.70 -9.63 1.76
CA ALA A 15 -13.88 -9.05 0.43
C ALA A 15 -15.28 -9.36 -0.09
N GLY A 16 -16.04 -8.32 -0.43
CA GLY A 16 -17.34 -8.45 -1.04
C GLY A 16 -18.30 -7.34 -0.66
N GLY A 17 -19.59 -7.61 -0.84
CA GLY A 17 -20.67 -6.66 -0.57
C GLY A 17 -21.69 -6.64 -1.71
N LYS A 18 -22.98 -6.61 -1.34
CA LYS A 18 -24.08 -6.65 -2.32
C LYS A 18 -24.16 -5.34 -3.12
N ASP A 19 -24.29 -4.22 -2.40
CA ASP A 19 -24.50 -2.88 -2.95
C ASP A 19 -23.26 -1.98 -2.80
N LYS A 20 -22.47 -2.22 -1.75
CA LYS A 20 -21.25 -1.46 -1.43
C LYS A 20 -20.07 -2.42 -1.28
N ALA A 21 -19.53 -2.86 -2.41
CA ALA A 21 -18.37 -3.72 -2.43
C ALA A 21 -17.16 -3.05 -1.73
N ASN A 22 -16.48 -3.81 -0.88
CA ASN A 22 -15.33 -3.37 -0.12
C ASN A 22 -14.42 -4.56 0.23
N ILE A 23 -13.24 -4.24 0.74
CA ILE A 23 -12.31 -5.20 1.34
C ILE A 23 -11.93 -4.72 2.73
N HIS A 24 -11.66 -5.67 3.62
CA HIS A 24 -11.10 -5.39 4.94
C HIS A 24 -9.66 -5.85 4.99
N LEU A 25 -8.74 -4.93 5.25
CA LEU A 25 -7.31 -5.18 5.35
C LEU A 25 -6.87 -5.00 6.81
N ASP A 26 -6.39 -6.07 7.43
CA ASP A 26 -5.80 -6.00 8.76
C ASP A 26 -4.31 -5.65 8.66
N THR A 27 -3.95 -4.46 9.11
CA THR A 27 -2.58 -3.93 9.05
C THR A 27 -1.95 -3.93 10.45
N LYS A 28 -0.62 -4.09 10.52
CA LYS A 28 0.09 -4.05 11.80
C LYS A 28 0.11 -2.66 12.44
N ASP A 29 0.20 -1.61 11.63
CA ASP A 29 0.48 -0.26 12.12
C ASP A 29 -0.78 0.58 12.35
N VAL A 30 -1.79 0.45 11.47
CA VAL A 30 -2.98 1.31 11.48
C VAL A 30 -4.28 0.56 11.79
N GLY A 31 -4.16 -0.73 12.15
CA GLY A 31 -5.25 -1.64 12.46
C GLY A 31 -6.04 -2.07 11.22
N SER A 32 -7.30 -2.41 11.42
CA SER A 32 -8.21 -2.82 10.35
C SER A 32 -8.68 -1.62 9.52
N LEU A 33 -8.56 -1.72 8.20
CA LEU A 33 -9.00 -0.74 7.22
C LEU A 33 -10.12 -1.32 6.36
N THR A 34 -11.26 -0.62 6.28
CA THR A 34 -12.30 -0.89 5.30
C THR A 34 -12.07 -0.02 4.07
N ILE A 35 -11.85 -0.66 2.92
CA ILE A 35 -11.49 0.01 1.67
C ILE A 35 -12.57 -0.29 0.65
N ARG A 36 -13.18 0.75 0.07
CA ARG A 36 -14.19 0.58 -0.98
C ARG A 36 -13.55 -0.06 -2.21
N ALA A 37 -14.20 -1.04 -2.81
CA ALA A 37 -13.71 -1.72 -4.00
C ALA A 37 -14.80 -1.77 -5.07
N ASP A 38 -14.40 -1.83 -6.34
CA ASP A 38 -15.34 -2.07 -7.43
C ASP A 38 -15.72 -3.55 -7.48
N LYS A 39 -17.01 -3.82 -7.70
CA LYS A 39 -17.55 -5.19 -7.68
C LYS A 39 -16.97 -6.04 -8.80
N GLU A 40 -16.79 -5.43 -9.97
CA GLU A 40 -16.19 -6.03 -11.15
C GLU A 40 -14.72 -6.37 -10.92
N TYR A 41 -14.00 -5.51 -10.17
CA TYR A 41 -12.62 -5.78 -9.78
C TYR A 41 -12.53 -7.03 -8.89
N LEU A 42 -13.38 -7.12 -7.87
CA LEU A 42 -13.41 -8.30 -6.98
C LEU A 42 -13.85 -9.56 -7.72
N ALA A 43 -14.82 -9.46 -8.64
CA ALA A 43 -15.30 -10.60 -9.42
C ALA A 43 -14.26 -11.11 -10.43
N GLY A 44 -13.41 -10.24 -10.96
CA GLY A 44 -12.34 -10.60 -11.89
C GLY A 44 -11.10 -11.19 -11.22
N TYR A 45 -10.97 -11.06 -9.90
CA TYR A 45 -9.84 -11.56 -9.14
C TYR A 45 -9.75 -13.09 -9.23
N GLN A 46 -8.55 -13.61 -9.55
CA GLN A 46 -8.34 -15.04 -9.74
C GLN A 46 -7.86 -15.72 -8.45
N GLY A 47 -8.59 -16.75 -8.02
CA GLY A 47 -8.30 -17.50 -6.80
C GLY A 47 -8.85 -16.82 -5.54
N ASN A 48 -8.49 -17.36 -4.37
CA ASN A 48 -8.97 -16.83 -3.09
C ASN A 48 -8.02 -15.75 -2.55
N PRO A 49 -8.46 -14.49 -2.37
CA PRO A 49 -7.67 -13.45 -1.72
C PRO A 49 -7.76 -13.49 -0.18
N LEU A 50 -8.74 -14.17 0.40
CA LEU A 50 -8.93 -14.15 1.85
C LEU A 50 -7.75 -14.81 2.58
N TYR A 51 -7.37 -14.18 3.69
CA TYR A 51 -6.32 -14.59 4.63
C TYR A 51 -4.91 -14.66 4.02
N LYS A 52 -4.68 -13.90 2.95
CA LYS A 52 -3.35 -13.71 2.35
C LYS A 52 -2.86 -12.29 2.58
N ASN A 53 -1.54 -12.14 2.53
CA ASN A 53 -0.90 -10.84 2.65
C ASN A 53 -0.89 -10.14 1.30
N PHE A 54 -1.27 -8.87 1.31
CA PHE A 54 -1.26 -8.01 0.13
C PHE A 54 -0.64 -6.66 0.45
N GLY A 55 0.02 -6.09 -0.55
CA GLY A 55 0.13 -4.65 -0.68
C GLY A 55 -1.13 -4.13 -1.33
N VAL A 56 -1.76 -3.11 -0.77
CA VAL A 56 -2.99 -2.53 -1.27
C VAL A 56 -2.71 -1.08 -1.62
N ARG A 57 -2.84 -0.75 -2.91
CA ARG A 57 -2.79 0.63 -3.39
C ARG A 57 -4.19 1.22 -3.33
N VAL A 58 -4.32 2.37 -2.68
CA VAL A 58 -5.61 3.05 -2.51
C VAL A 58 -5.51 4.54 -2.83
N ARG A 59 -6.62 5.10 -3.30
CA ARG A 59 -6.85 6.56 -3.34
C ARG A 59 -7.55 7.00 -2.06
N ALA A 60 -7.15 8.16 -1.54
CA ALA A 60 -7.68 8.71 -0.30
C ALA A 60 -7.64 10.24 -0.31
N LYS A 61 -8.36 10.86 0.62
CA LYS A 61 -8.26 12.30 0.91
C LYS A 61 -7.34 12.55 2.10
N LYS A 62 -6.39 13.45 1.92
CA LYS A 62 -5.49 13.93 2.97
C LYS A 62 -5.81 15.36 3.38
N ASN A 63 -5.77 15.62 4.68
CA ASN A 63 -5.80 16.97 5.22
C ASN A 63 -4.41 17.62 5.05
N ILE A 64 -4.34 18.73 4.33
CA ILE A 64 -3.07 19.44 4.07
C ILE A 64 -2.51 20.13 5.32
N LEU A 65 -3.36 20.46 6.29
CA LEU A 65 -2.95 21.17 7.51
C LEU A 65 -2.45 20.20 8.57
N THR A 66 -3.14 19.07 8.77
CA THR A 66 -2.79 18.10 9.82
C THR A 66 -1.95 16.94 9.31
N GLY A 67 -1.98 16.68 8.00
CA GLY A 67 -1.35 15.50 7.42
C GLY A 67 -2.18 14.22 7.53
N ASP A 68 -3.33 14.26 8.20
CA ASP A 68 -4.15 13.06 8.43
C ASP A 68 -4.83 12.57 7.14
N ILE A 69 -4.91 11.25 7.01
CA ILE A 69 -5.66 10.58 5.94
C ILE A 69 -7.07 10.27 6.44
N ASP A 70 -8.07 10.69 5.69
CA ASP A 70 -9.46 10.35 5.95
C ASP A 70 -9.73 8.89 5.54
N LYS A 71 -9.68 7.99 6.53
CA LYS A 71 -9.91 6.54 6.35
C LYS A 71 -11.30 6.21 5.78
N SER A 72 -12.28 7.12 5.83
CA SER A 72 -13.60 6.88 5.22
C SER A 72 -13.61 7.02 3.69
N THR A 73 -12.54 7.60 3.13
CA THR A 73 -12.42 7.92 1.70
C THR A 73 -11.56 6.93 0.92
N LEU A 74 -11.12 5.83 1.56
CA LEU A 74 -10.26 4.84 0.92
C LEU A 74 -10.97 4.12 -0.21
N VAL A 75 -10.42 4.23 -1.43
CA VAL A 75 -10.89 3.53 -2.62
C VAL A 75 -9.75 2.68 -3.18
N LEU A 76 -10.01 1.39 -3.35
CA LEU A 76 -9.08 0.43 -3.92
C LEU A 76 -8.70 0.85 -5.34
N VAL A 77 -7.39 0.87 -5.58
CA VAL A 77 -6.84 0.95 -6.94
C VAL A 77 -6.36 -0.44 -7.36
N GLU A 78 -5.64 -1.14 -6.48
CA GLU A 78 -4.99 -2.40 -6.84
C GLU A 78 -4.62 -3.24 -5.61
N LEU A 79 -4.82 -4.56 -5.72
CA LEU A 79 -4.21 -5.58 -4.87
C LEU A 79 -2.91 -6.06 -5.52
N MET A 80 -1.81 -5.92 -4.80
CA MET A 80 -0.49 -6.38 -5.20
C MET A 80 -0.12 -7.58 -4.34
N ASP A 81 0.21 -8.70 -4.97
CA ASP A 81 0.70 -9.89 -4.25
C ASP A 81 1.90 -9.50 -3.40
N TYR A 82 1.75 -9.61 -2.08
CA TYR A 82 2.86 -9.34 -1.19
C TYR A 82 3.78 -10.55 -1.21
N GLN A 83 4.85 -10.45 -2.00
CA GLN A 83 5.98 -11.37 -1.94
C GLN A 83 7.05 -10.78 -1.01
N PRO A 84 7.13 -11.22 0.26
CA PRO A 84 8.22 -10.85 1.14
C PRO A 84 9.49 -11.61 0.75
N LYS A 85 9.99 -11.44 -0.47
CA LYS A 85 11.42 -11.64 -0.72
C LYS A 85 12.13 -10.37 -0.28
N PHE A 86 12.03 -10.06 1.01
CA PHE A 86 13.01 -9.19 1.64
C PHE A 86 14.28 -10.02 1.75
N ASP A 87 15.11 -9.89 0.73
CA ASP A 87 16.42 -10.50 0.65
C ASP A 87 17.43 -9.42 1.03
N GLU A 88 17.79 -9.41 2.32
CA GLU A 88 18.69 -8.42 2.89
C GLU A 88 20.05 -8.46 2.19
N ASP A 89 20.54 -9.65 1.87
CA ASP A 89 21.81 -9.86 1.17
C ASP A 89 21.77 -9.25 -0.24
N TYR A 90 20.69 -9.50 -0.98
CA TYR A 90 20.48 -8.90 -2.29
C TYR A 90 20.39 -7.37 -2.23
N LEU A 91 19.67 -6.81 -1.25
CA LEU A 91 19.55 -5.37 -1.07
C LEU A 91 20.90 -4.73 -0.74
N MET A 92 21.66 -5.35 0.17
CA MET A 92 23.00 -4.89 0.53
C MET A 92 23.97 -4.98 -0.66
N ASP A 93 23.85 -6.00 -1.50
CA ASP A 93 24.62 -6.09 -2.75
C ASP A 93 24.30 -4.94 -3.71
N LEU A 94 23.01 -4.58 -3.88
CA LEU A 94 22.62 -3.42 -4.69
C LEU A 94 23.13 -2.11 -4.11
N ILE A 95 23.04 -1.91 -2.79
CA ILE A 95 23.58 -0.73 -2.09
C ILE A 95 25.09 -0.65 -2.33
N HIS A 96 25.84 -1.74 -2.10
CA HIS A 96 27.28 -1.77 -2.34
C HIS A 96 27.65 -1.44 -3.79
N LYS A 97 26.89 -1.95 -4.78
CA LYS A 97 27.10 -1.62 -6.20
C LYS A 97 26.83 -0.15 -6.51
N ALA A 98 25.86 0.47 -5.83
CA ALA A 98 25.48 1.86 -6.04
C ALA A 98 26.42 2.83 -5.33
N THR A 99 26.82 2.57 -4.07
CA THR A 99 27.58 3.48 -3.20
C THR A 99 28.75 4.19 -3.88
N PRO A 100 29.64 3.53 -4.65
CA PRO A 100 30.74 4.21 -5.32
C PRO A 100 30.30 5.31 -6.30
N LYS A 101 29.14 5.15 -6.95
CA LYS A 101 28.60 6.13 -7.92
C LYS A 101 28.01 7.37 -7.25
N TRP A 102 27.71 7.29 -5.96
CA TRP A 102 27.07 8.36 -5.19
C TRP A 102 28.05 9.08 -4.25
N LYS A 103 29.33 8.69 -4.26
CA LYS A 103 30.36 9.20 -3.34
C LYS A 103 30.52 10.72 -3.35
N ASP A 104 30.34 11.34 -4.51
CA ASP A 104 30.54 12.79 -4.70
C ASP A 104 29.23 13.59 -4.62
N ILE A 105 28.10 12.92 -4.33
CA ILE A 105 26.81 13.57 -4.15
C ILE A 105 26.64 13.88 -2.66
N ASN A 106 26.43 15.16 -2.32
CA ASN A 106 26.09 15.57 -0.97
C ASN A 106 24.59 15.34 -0.72
N PRO A 107 24.19 14.38 0.14
CA PRO A 107 22.78 14.12 0.40
C PRO A 107 22.09 15.29 1.13
N ASP A 108 22.84 16.05 1.91
CA ASP A 108 22.31 17.15 2.73
C ASP A 108 21.79 18.31 1.87
N GLU A 109 22.27 18.44 0.62
CA GLU A 109 21.74 19.43 -0.33
C GLU A 109 20.32 19.12 -0.81
N TRP A 110 19.85 17.87 -0.67
CA TRP A 110 18.55 17.41 -1.17
C TRP A 110 17.47 17.30 -0.09
N LEU A 111 17.88 17.37 1.18
CA LEU A 111 17.02 17.22 2.35
C LEU A 111 16.65 18.56 3.01
N THR A 112 16.94 19.69 2.34
CA THR A 112 16.62 21.05 2.81
C THR A 112 15.25 21.55 2.37
#